data_AF-A0A355UCZ8-F1
#
_entry.id   AF-A0A355UCZ8-F1
#
_cell.length_a   1.000
_cell.length_b   1.000
_cell.length_c   1.000
_cell.angle_alpha   90.00
_cell.angle_beta   90.00
_cell.angle_gamma   90.00
#
_symmetry.space_group_name_H-M   'P 1'
#
loop_
_entity.id
_entity.type
_entity.pdbx_description
1 polymer ?
#
loop_
_entity_poly.entity_id
_entity_poly.type
_entity_poly.pdbx_seq_one_letter_code
_entity_poly.pdbx_strand_id
1 'polypeptide(L)'
;KNIGYMVDDISKSDKLYTDLKFFEKNINGVMPFEIVIDTKKEQGVSQVRTLMNIDRLERQLSEFEEFSKPMSVAQTLKFLNQAYYDGDVRRYAVPSVLDLGNIMSAVPKNETNEGMLSSLVDKENRKARISVQMADVGSVRIKELKERVYLTADTIFNFAKNTEDIFTDSIQEIYYDSSTQMADTTYYSYPIVTYVELDSAQKTDIAITGTSVIFLKGNDYLIRNLLLSLAIAFLIISLLMASIFKSWKMILISIVPNIIPLLFTAGIMGFFGVNFKPSTVLVFSVAFGIAVDFSIHFLTKYKMELKALGSVPAAVQKVQKEISTSMIYTAVILFFGFIIFVFSDFGGTIALGLFTAITLFVALLSNLLLLPALLLSFDSEKDV
;
A
#
# COMPACT_ATOMS: atom_id res chain seq x y z
N LYS A 1 -1.62 7.62 -13.15
CA LYS A 1 -1.18 7.47 -11.75
C LYS A 1 -2.34 6.83 -11.00
N ASN A 2 -2.19 5.60 -10.50
CA ASN A 2 -3.25 4.93 -9.77
C ASN A 2 -3.10 5.25 -8.26
N ILE A 3 -4.03 6.01 -7.70
CA ILE A 3 -4.01 6.41 -6.28
C ILE A 3 -5.24 5.82 -5.59
N GLY A 4 -5.02 4.90 -4.65
CA GLY A 4 -6.11 4.34 -3.85
C GLY A 4 -6.19 5.04 -2.50
N TYR A 5 -7.37 5.54 -2.15
CA TYR A 5 -7.69 5.96 -0.77
C TYR A 5 -8.44 4.85 -0.05
N MET A 6 -8.44 4.86 1.28
CA MET A 6 -9.07 3.79 2.06
C MET A 6 -10.59 3.98 2.18
N VAL A 7 -11.04 5.23 2.32
CA VAL A 7 -12.47 5.56 2.48
C VAL A 7 -13.22 5.76 1.16
N ASP A 8 -12.54 5.45 0.07
CA ASP A 8 -12.88 5.86 -1.29
C ASP A 8 -14.10 5.13 -1.86
N ASP A 9 -14.52 4.05 -1.20
CA ASP A 9 -15.69 3.23 -1.55
C ASP A 9 -16.90 3.51 -0.62
N ILE A 10 -16.73 4.36 0.40
CA ILE A 10 -17.81 4.78 1.29
C ILE A 10 -18.58 5.92 0.61
N SER A 11 -19.92 5.90 0.67
CA SER A 11 -20.73 6.99 0.13
C SER A 11 -20.43 8.31 0.84
N LYS A 12 -20.33 9.41 0.06
CA LYS A 12 -20.07 10.75 0.60
C LYS A 12 -21.19 11.29 1.49
N SER A 13 -22.40 10.78 1.32
CA SER A 13 -23.55 11.10 2.17
C SER A 13 -23.65 10.21 3.41
N ASP A 14 -22.78 9.21 3.54
CA ASP A 14 -22.76 8.32 4.70
C ASP A 14 -22.25 9.08 5.93
N LYS A 15 -22.86 8.78 7.09
CA LYS A 15 -22.43 9.31 8.38
C LYS A 15 -20.99 8.91 8.68
N LEU A 16 -20.58 7.68 8.38
CA LEU A 16 -19.22 7.20 8.59
C LEU A 16 -18.20 8.04 7.83
N TYR A 17 -18.48 8.37 6.56
CA TYR A 17 -17.59 9.22 5.77
C TYR A 17 -17.44 10.62 6.38
N THR A 18 -18.57 11.20 6.79
CA THR A 18 -18.60 12.54 7.39
C THR A 18 -17.85 12.58 8.72
N ASP A 19 -18.04 11.57 9.58
CA ASP A 19 -17.36 11.45 10.86
C ASP A 19 -15.85 11.28 10.66
N LEU A 20 -15.41 10.42 9.72
CA LEU A 20 -14.00 10.25 9.41
C LEU A 20 -13.36 11.55 8.88
N LYS A 21 -14.06 12.30 8.03
CA LYS A 21 -13.58 13.61 7.55
C LYS A 21 -13.54 14.65 8.66
N PHE A 22 -14.46 14.60 9.61
CA PHE A 22 -14.40 15.43 10.80
C PHE A 22 -13.16 15.12 11.64
N PHE A 23 -12.87 13.86 11.93
CA PHE A 23 -11.68 13.47 12.68
C PHE A 23 -10.38 13.83 11.94
N GLU A 24 -10.32 13.61 10.63
CA GLU A 24 -9.17 13.99 9.81
C GLU A 24 -8.89 15.49 9.89
N LYS A 25 -9.93 16.34 9.85
CA LYS A 25 -9.81 17.80 9.94
C LYS A 25 -9.41 18.30 11.33
N ASN A 26 -9.84 17.64 12.40
CA ASN A 26 -9.68 18.12 13.78
C ASN A 26 -8.53 17.44 14.55
N ILE A 27 -8.15 16.22 14.16
CA ILE A 27 -7.15 15.40 14.86
C ILE A 27 -5.93 15.08 13.94
N ASN A 28 -5.95 15.55 12.68
CA ASN A 28 -4.88 15.33 11.69
C ASN A 28 -4.60 13.84 11.41
N GLY A 29 -5.62 12.99 11.52
CA GLY A 29 -5.51 11.60 11.11
C GLY A 29 -6.55 10.67 11.73
N VAL A 30 -6.84 9.58 11.02
CA VAL A 30 -7.79 8.53 11.43
C VAL A 30 -7.24 7.12 11.27
N MET A 31 -6.11 6.96 10.57
CA MET A 31 -5.52 5.66 10.28
C MET A 31 -4.23 5.45 11.08
N PRO A 32 -4.15 4.40 11.90
CA PRO A 32 -2.89 4.07 12.56
C PRO A 32 -1.73 3.89 11.58
N PHE A 33 -0.64 4.60 11.83
CA PHE A 33 0.69 4.42 11.26
C PHE A 33 1.66 4.22 12.43
N GLU A 34 2.29 3.04 12.48
CA GLU A 34 3.03 2.60 13.66
C GLU A 34 4.48 2.30 13.31
N ILE A 35 5.40 2.77 14.14
CA ILE A 35 6.81 2.40 14.08
C ILE A 35 7.11 1.52 15.29
N VAL A 36 7.70 0.36 15.02
CA VAL A 36 8.18 -0.58 16.03
C VAL A 36 9.70 -0.54 16.04
N ILE A 37 10.25 -0.28 17.22
CA ILE A 37 11.68 -0.18 17.50
C ILE A 37 12.05 -1.41 18.32
N ASP A 38 12.88 -2.30 17.79
CA ASP A 38 13.39 -3.50 18.48
C ASP A 38 14.88 -3.32 18.81
N THR A 39 15.17 -3.11 20.09
CA THR A 39 16.53 -2.87 20.58
C THR A 39 17.39 -4.13 20.64
N LYS A 40 16.81 -5.32 20.38
CA LYS A 40 17.45 -6.64 20.47
C LYS A 40 17.97 -7.02 21.86
N LYS A 41 17.72 -6.19 22.88
CA LYS A 41 18.20 -6.37 24.25
C LYS A 41 17.05 -6.27 25.22
N GLU A 42 17.03 -7.15 26.21
CA GLU A 42 16.09 -7.03 27.33
C GLU A 42 16.34 -5.70 28.05
N GLN A 43 15.27 -5.01 28.44
CA GLN A 43 15.31 -3.65 28.99
C GLN A 43 15.99 -2.60 28.10
N GLY A 44 16.20 -2.88 26.81
CA GLY A 44 16.85 -1.95 25.89
C GLY A 44 16.05 -0.66 25.67
N VAL A 45 14.71 -0.72 25.81
CA VAL A 45 13.85 0.46 25.71
C VAL A 45 14.01 1.41 26.90
N SER A 46 14.28 0.88 28.09
CA SER A 46 14.52 1.68 29.32
C SER A 46 15.81 2.50 29.27
N GLN A 47 16.69 2.25 28.31
CA GLN A 47 17.92 3.03 28.17
C GLN A 47 17.57 4.47 27.78
N VAL A 48 18.14 5.44 28.51
CA VAL A 48 17.88 6.87 28.26
C VAL A 48 18.21 7.27 26.83
N ARG A 49 19.27 6.71 26.23
CA ARG A 49 19.59 6.92 24.81
C ARG A 49 18.43 6.51 23.89
N THR A 50 17.84 5.34 24.12
CA THR A 50 16.70 4.86 23.34
C THR A 50 15.49 5.78 23.50
N LEU A 51 15.17 6.18 24.74
CA LEU A 51 14.06 7.10 25.03
C LEU A 51 14.26 8.49 24.39
N MET A 52 15.48 9.02 24.41
CA MET A 52 15.83 10.27 23.74
C MET A 52 15.75 10.16 22.22
N ASN A 53 16.15 9.02 21.66
CA ASN A 53 16.01 8.75 20.23
C ASN A 53 14.53 8.64 19.82
N ILE A 54 13.70 8.01 20.64
CA ILE A 54 12.24 7.97 20.45
C ILE A 54 11.68 9.40 20.47
N ASP A 55 11.97 10.21 21.49
CA ASP A 55 11.51 11.62 21.58
C ASP A 55 12.01 12.47 20.39
N ARG A 56 13.23 12.23 19.91
CA ARG A 56 13.75 12.90 18.70
C ARG A 56 12.96 12.50 17.45
N LEU A 57 12.65 11.22 17.29
CA LEU A 57 11.84 10.73 16.17
C LEU A 57 10.42 11.30 16.27
N GLU A 58 9.81 11.37 17.44
CA GLU A 58 8.48 11.99 17.64
C GLU A 58 8.44 13.45 17.22
N ARG A 59 9.49 14.22 17.53
CA ARG A 59 9.60 15.62 17.09
C ARG A 59 9.64 15.73 15.57
N GLN A 60 10.42 14.88 14.90
CA GLN A 60 10.47 14.83 13.44
C GLN A 60 9.15 14.35 12.83
N LEU A 61 8.45 13.40 13.47
CA LEU A 61 7.13 12.96 13.02
C LEU A 61 6.07 14.06 13.12
N SER A 62 6.21 14.95 14.12
CA SER A 62 5.30 16.08 14.32
C SER A 62 5.47 17.18 13.26
N GLU A 63 6.51 17.13 12.43
CA GLU A 63 6.72 18.06 11.30
C GLU A 63 5.89 17.69 10.07
N PHE A 64 5.36 16.46 10.01
CA PHE A 64 4.48 16.03 8.93
C PHE A 64 3.04 16.46 9.21
N GLU A 65 2.47 17.29 8.34
CA GLU A 65 1.08 17.76 8.47
C GLU A 65 0.06 16.63 8.40
N GLU A 66 0.44 15.52 7.76
CA GLU A 66 -0.40 14.34 7.56
C GLU A 66 -0.53 13.44 8.80
N PHE A 67 0.27 13.69 9.84
CA PHE A 67 0.27 12.91 11.08
C PHE A 67 -0.33 13.70 12.25
N SER A 68 -1.04 12.98 13.11
CA SER A 68 -1.41 13.45 14.44
C SER A 68 -0.20 13.50 15.35
N LYS A 69 -0.38 14.07 16.55
CA LYS A 69 0.63 13.98 17.62
C LYS A 69 1.02 12.52 17.88
N PRO A 70 2.32 12.19 17.92
CA PRO A 70 2.79 10.86 18.26
C PRO A 70 2.46 10.45 19.70
N MET A 71 2.28 9.15 19.88
CA MET A 71 2.13 8.50 21.17
C MET A 71 3.17 7.39 21.30
N SER A 72 3.98 7.43 22.35
CA SER A 72 4.96 6.40 22.67
C SER A 72 5.27 6.36 24.17
N VAL A 73 6.14 5.42 24.56
CA VAL A 73 6.68 5.35 25.93
C VAL A 73 7.41 6.64 26.34
N ALA A 74 8.09 7.34 25.43
CA ALA A 74 8.78 8.58 25.74
C ALA A 74 7.80 9.69 26.14
N GLN A 75 6.67 9.79 25.43
CA GLN A 75 5.62 10.75 25.72
C GLN A 75 4.96 10.48 27.09
N THR A 76 4.72 9.21 27.42
CA THR A 76 4.23 8.82 28.75
C THR A 76 5.23 9.20 29.84
N LEU A 77 6.53 8.95 29.64
CA LEU A 77 7.56 9.30 30.62
C LEU A 77 7.72 10.82 30.79
N LYS A 78 7.58 11.62 29.74
CA LYS A 78 7.56 13.09 29.83
C LYS A 78 6.40 13.60 30.68
N PHE A 79 5.22 13.02 30.48
CA PHE A 79 4.04 13.32 31.28
C PHE A 79 4.24 12.93 32.75
N LEU A 80 4.78 11.73 33.02
CA LEU A 80 5.09 11.28 34.38
C LEU A 80 6.17 12.15 35.05
N ASN A 81 7.18 12.60 34.29
CA ASN A 81 8.20 13.52 34.79
C ASN A 81 7.57 14.85 35.24
N GLN A 82 6.73 15.44 34.39
CA GLN A 82 5.99 16.64 34.74
C GLN A 82 5.11 16.42 35.98
N ALA A 83 4.37 15.31 36.04
CA ALA A 83 3.49 15.00 37.16
C ALA A 83 4.24 14.78 38.48
N TYR A 84 5.40 14.14 38.46
CA TYR A 84 6.25 13.91 39.63
C TYR A 84 6.77 15.23 40.23
N TYR A 85 7.03 16.23 39.39
CA TYR A 85 7.47 17.57 39.79
C TYR A 85 6.29 18.56 39.87
N ASP A 86 5.19 18.15 40.51
CA ASP A 86 4.01 18.97 40.80
C ASP A 86 3.41 19.71 39.58
N GLY A 87 3.56 19.14 38.38
CA GLY A 87 3.02 19.69 37.14
C GLY A 87 3.91 20.74 36.45
N ASP A 88 5.17 20.95 36.85
CA ASP A 88 6.06 21.93 36.23
C ASP A 88 6.24 21.66 34.73
N VAL A 89 5.73 22.57 33.89
CA VAL A 89 5.75 22.45 32.42
C VAL A 89 7.18 22.34 31.87
N ARG A 90 8.18 22.89 32.57
CA ARG A 90 9.59 22.79 32.16
C ARG A 90 10.14 21.36 32.29
N ARG A 91 9.46 20.50 33.06
CA ARG A 91 9.80 19.09 33.26
C ARG A 91 9.11 18.16 32.26
N TYR A 92 8.41 18.70 31.25
CA TYR A 92 7.88 17.91 30.13
C TYR A 92 8.99 17.48 29.16
N ALA A 93 9.94 16.71 29.67
CA ALA A 93 11.12 16.21 28.98
C ALA A 93 11.41 14.78 29.45
N VAL A 94 12.15 14.01 28.63
CA VAL A 94 12.54 12.64 29.00
C VAL A 94 13.31 12.70 30.32
N PRO A 95 12.93 11.90 31.35
CA PRO A 95 13.61 11.89 32.64
C PRO A 95 15.11 11.62 32.54
N SER A 96 15.87 12.17 33.49
CA SER A 96 17.27 11.79 33.69
C SER A 96 17.38 10.34 34.21
N VAL A 97 18.56 9.73 34.10
CA VAL A 97 18.81 8.37 34.62
C VAL A 97 18.50 8.27 36.12
N LEU A 98 18.83 9.32 36.90
CA LEU A 98 18.59 9.35 38.34
C LEU A 98 17.09 9.50 38.66
N ASP A 99 16.39 10.34 37.90
CA ASP A 99 14.96 10.60 38.12
C ASP A 99 14.09 9.41 37.71
N LEU A 100 14.49 8.67 36.68
CA LEU A 100 13.68 7.61 36.08
C LEU A 100 13.25 6.55 37.12
N GLY A 101 14.18 6.09 37.96
CA GLY A 101 13.87 5.10 39.02
C GLY A 101 12.91 5.64 40.08
N ASN A 102 13.04 6.90 40.45
CA ASN A 102 12.18 7.55 41.45
C ASN A 102 10.77 7.79 40.89
N ILE A 103 10.68 8.25 39.65
CA ILE A 103 9.39 8.46 38.96
C ILE A 103 8.66 7.12 38.83
N MET A 104 9.33 6.08 38.34
CA MET A 104 8.71 4.77 38.13
C MET A 104 8.27 4.10 39.45
N SER A 105 8.98 4.32 40.55
CA SER A 105 8.56 3.80 41.86
C SER A 105 7.39 4.58 42.46
N ALA A 106 7.17 5.83 42.07
CA ALA A 106 6.04 6.65 42.48
C ALA A 106 4.76 6.39 41.66
N VAL A 107 4.83 5.73 40.50
CA VAL A 107 3.65 5.39 39.69
C VAL A 107 2.79 4.33 40.41
N PRO A 108 1.50 4.60 40.67
CA PRO A 108 0.60 3.60 41.25
C PRO A 108 0.48 2.38 40.31
N LYS A 109 0.72 1.18 40.85
CA LYS A 109 0.58 -0.10 40.14
C LYS A 109 -0.86 -0.60 40.14
N ASN A 110 -1.74 0.17 39.54
CA ASN A 110 -3.12 -0.24 39.26
C ASN A 110 -3.23 -0.72 37.79
N GLU A 111 -4.24 -1.54 37.51
CA GLU A 111 -4.43 -2.19 36.20
C GLU A 111 -4.42 -1.18 35.03
N THR A 112 -4.95 0.04 35.25
CA THR A 112 -4.99 1.09 34.23
C THR A 112 -3.60 1.60 33.85
N ASN A 113 -2.74 1.91 34.83
CA ASN A 113 -1.40 2.44 34.56
C ASN A 113 -0.47 1.37 34.00
N GLU A 114 -0.57 0.13 34.50
CA GLU A 114 0.17 -1.01 33.95
C GLU A 114 -0.28 -1.34 32.52
N GLY A 115 -1.59 -1.27 32.25
CA GLY A 115 -2.16 -1.47 30.91
C GLY A 115 -1.68 -0.42 29.90
N MET A 116 -1.57 0.86 30.31
CA MET A 116 -1.09 1.92 29.42
C MET A 116 0.37 1.71 29.00
N LEU A 117 1.27 1.42 29.95
CA LEU A 117 2.69 1.18 29.65
C LEU A 117 2.89 -0.10 28.84
N SER A 118 2.22 -1.20 29.21
CA SER A 118 2.33 -2.49 28.51
C SER A 118 1.72 -2.51 27.10
N SER A 119 0.93 -1.49 26.73
CA SER A 119 0.47 -1.30 25.35
C SER A 119 1.51 -0.66 24.43
N LEU A 120 2.53 0.00 25.01
CA LEU A 120 3.56 0.76 24.29
C LEU A 120 4.89 0.02 24.21
N VAL A 121 5.14 -0.93 25.13
CA VAL A 121 6.35 -1.77 25.15
C VAL A 121 6.01 -3.25 25.28
N ASP A 122 6.87 -4.14 24.77
CA ASP A 122 6.71 -5.58 25.00
C ASP A 122 7.05 -5.99 26.46
N LYS A 123 6.72 -7.22 26.84
CA LYS A 123 6.90 -7.72 28.21
C LYS A 123 8.36 -7.69 28.66
N GLU A 124 9.28 -7.95 27.73
CA GLU A 124 10.73 -7.95 27.96
C GLU A 124 11.34 -6.53 27.89
N ASN A 125 10.52 -5.53 27.56
CA ASN A 125 10.93 -4.13 27.41
C ASN A 125 12.08 -3.96 26.40
N ARG A 126 12.05 -4.80 25.36
CA ARG A 126 12.96 -4.86 24.22
C ARG A 126 12.40 -4.08 23.05
N LYS A 127 11.08 -4.14 22.84
CA LYS A 127 10.37 -3.49 21.72
C LYS A 127 9.54 -2.32 22.22
N ALA A 128 9.62 -1.19 21.53
CA ALA A 128 8.76 -0.03 21.74
C ALA A 128 7.92 0.27 20.50
N ARG A 129 6.68 0.71 20.72
CA ARG A 129 5.76 1.19 19.68
C ARG A 129 5.66 2.71 19.75
N ILE A 130 5.78 3.35 18.60
CA ILE A 130 5.49 4.75 18.37
C ILE A 130 4.30 4.80 17.41
N SER A 131 3.18 5.37 17.84
CA SER A 131 1.94 5.40 17.08
C SER A 131 1.58 6.84 16.71
N VAL A 132 1.28 7.07 15.44
CA VAL A 132 0.66 8.31 14.93
C VAL A 132 -0.60 7.94 14.16
N GLN A 133 -1.63 8.79 14.22
CA GLN A 133 -2.75 8.69 13.29
C GLN A 133 -2.38 9.44 12.02
N MET A 134 -2.76 8.90 10.87
CA MET A 134 -2.47 9.44 9.56
C MET A 134 -3.76 9.79 8.83
N ALA A 135 -3.75 10.91 8.12
CA ALA A 135 -4.79 11.32 7.18
C ALA A 135 -4.90 10.36 5.98
N ASP A 136 -6.04 10.35 5.27
CA ASP A 136 -6.19 9.53 4.06
C ASP A 136 -5.59 10.24 2.85
N VAL A 137 -4.27 10.11 2.74
CA VAL A 137 -3.43 10.80 1.76
C VAL A 137 -3.20 10.00 0.48
N GLY A 138 -3.78 8.81 0.40
CA GLY A 138 -3.71 7.92 -0.76
C GLY A 138 -2.41 7.11 -0.86
N SER A 139 -2.50 5.96 -1.52
CA SER A 139 -1.46 4.93 -1.55
C SER A 139 -0.06 5.42 -1.96
N VAL A 140 0.03 6.35 -2.90
CA VAL A 140 1.32 6.91 -3.35
C VAL A 140 2.01 7.70 -2.24
N ARG A 141 1.28 8.61 -1.57
CA ARG A 141 1.83 9.43 -0.50
C ARG A 141 2.15 8.60 0.74
N ILE A 142 1.33 7.59 1.06
CA ILE A 142 1.63 6.63 2.13
C ILE A 142 2.96 5.93 1.88
N LYS A 143 3.24 5.52 0.63
CA LYS A 143 4.50 4.88 0.27
C LYS A 143 5.70 5.82 0.49
N GLU A 144 5.59 7.07 0.06
CA GLU A 144 6.62 8.10 0.27
C GLU A 144 6.86 8.39 1.75
N LEU A 145 5.79 8.57 2.54
CA LEU A 145 5.86 8.80 3.98
C LEU A 145 6.51 7.61 4.69
N LYS A 146 6.11 6.38 4.35
CA LYS A 146 6.72 5.16 4.90
C LYS A 146 8.22 5.13 4.68
N GLU A 147 8.69 5.43 3.47
CA GLU A 147 10.12 5.42 3.14
C GLU A 147 10.87 6.54 3.86
N ARG A 148 10.34 7.77 3.86
CA ARG A 148 10.97 8.89 4.59
C ARG A 148 11.05 8.63 6.08
N VAL A 149 9.96 8.19 6.71
CA VAL A 149 9.93 7.87 8.14
C VAL A 149 10.89 6.73 8.46
N TYR A 150 10.98 5.71 7.60
CA TYR A 150 11.94 4.62 7.79
C TYR A 150 13.38 5.14 7.80
N LEU A 151 13.76 5.95 6.79
CA LEU A 151 15.10 6.52 6.69
C LEU A 151 15.42 7.45 7.87
N THR A 152 14.45 8.28 8.31
CA THR A 152 14.61 9.14 9.49
C THR A 152 14.82 8.33 10.75
N ALA A 153 13.99 7.29 10.96
CA ALA A 153 14.15 6.40 12.10
C ALA A 153 15.51 5.67 12.05
N ASP A 154 15.89 5.11 10.90
CA ASP A 154 17.15 4.41 10.73
C ASP A 154 18.34 5.32 11.04
N THR A 155 18.31 6.55 10.55
CA THR A 155 19.33 7.57 10.85
C THR A 155 19.43 7.87 12.35
N ILE A 156 18.29 7.98 13.05
CA ILE A 156 18.26 8.31 14.48
C ILE A 156 18.77 7.15 15.35
N PHE A 157 18.41 5.91 15.02
CA PHE A 157 18.69 4.76 15.86
C PHE A 157 19.99 4.04 15.51
N ASN A 158 20.42 4.07 14.25
CA ASN A 158 21.54 3.26 13.75
C ASN A 158 22.78 4.09 13.34
N PHE A 159 22.74 5.43 13.44
CA PHE A 159 23.88 6.28 13.14
C PHE A 159 24.21 7.23 14.30
N ALA A 160 25.51 7.36 14.60
CA ALA A 160 26.03 8.39 15.48
C ALA A 160 26.34 9.65 14.66
N LYS A 161 25.81 10.79 15.10
CA LYS A 161 26.18 12.11 14.57
C LYS A 161 27.52 12.50 15.19
N ASN A 162 28.58 12.52 14.39
CA ASN A 162 29.87 13.09 14.79
C ASN A 162 29.96 14.52 14.23
N THR A 163 30.33 15.48 15.07
CA THR A 163 30.53 16.88 14.65
C THR A 163 31.96 17.25 14.96
N GLU A 164 32.73 17.51 13.91
CA GLU A 164 34.12 17.92 14.01
C GLU A 164 34.24 19.36 13.55
N ASP A 165 34.77 20.23 14.40
CA ASP A 165 35.03 21.61 14.05
C ASP A 165 36.37 21.70 13.31
N ILE A 166 36.33 22.13 12.06
CA ILE A 166 37.54 22.41 11.30
C ILE A 166 37.90 23.87 11.49
N PHE A 167 39.00 24.10 12.19
CA PHE A 167 39.59 25.42 12.40
C PHE A 167 40.31 25.87 11.13
N THR A 168 40.03 27.10 10.71
CA THR A 168 40.68 27.78 9.60
C THR A 168 41.95 28.47 10.10
N ASP A 169 42.86 28.82 9.18
CA ASP A 169 44.06 29.60 9.53
C ASP A 169 43.76 31.08 9.88
N SER A 170 42.48 31.49 9.81
CA SER A 170 42.06 32.86 10.11
C SER A 170 41.87 33.04 11.62
N ILE A 171 42.67 33.93 12.21
CA ILE A 171 42.59 34.29 13.62
C ILE A 171 41.37 35.16 13.86
N GLN A 172 40.55 34.78 14.83
CA GLN A 172 39.40 35.55 15.31
C GLN A 172 39.82 36.51 16.43
N GLU A 173 40.57 36.03 17.42
CA GLU A 173 40.97 36.83 18.57
C GLU A 173 42.30 36.31 19.15
N ILE A 174 43.14 37.23 19.64
CA ILE A 174 44.36 36.90 20.37
C ILE A 174 44.19 37.46 21.78
N TYR A 175 44.10 36.56 22.75
CA TYR A 175 44.05 36.90 24.16
C TYR A 175 45.45 36.80 24.77
N TYR A 176 45.94 37.88 25.35
CA TYR A 176 47.26 37.90 25.99
C TYR A 176 47.12 37.87 27.51
N ASP A 177 47.59 36.79 28.13
CA ASP A 177 47.65 36.68 29.58
C ASP A 177 48.97 37.27 30.09
N SER A 178 48.86 38.47 30.67
CA SER A 178 49.99 39.19 31.27
C SER A 178 50.66 38.47 32.46
N SER A 179 49.97 37.51 33.09
CA SER A 179 50.49 36.79 34.26
C SER A 179 51.38 35.60 33.87
N THR A 180 51.08 34.95 32.76
CA THR A 180 51.83 33.80 32.21
C THR A 180 52.73 34.19 31.04
N GLN A 181 52.63 35.43 30.55
CA GLN A 181 53.28 35.92 29.33
C GLN A 181 52.94 35.09 28.08
N MET A 182 51.77 34.45 28.07
CA MET A 182 51.31 33.60 26.98
C MET A 182 50.19 34.29 26.19
N ALA A 183 50.24 34.13 24.87
CA ALA A 183 49.16 34.52 23.97
C ALA A 183 48.35 33.28 23.59
N ASP A 184 47.04 33.28 23.87
CA ASP A 184 46.10 32.29 23.38
C ASP A 184 45.41 32.84 22.12
N THR A 185 45.31 32.03 21.08
CA THR A 185 44.80 32.43 19.76
C THR A 185 43.58 31.61 19.41
N THR A 186 42.44 32.28 19.23
CA THR A 186 41.20 31.65 18.78
C THR A 186 41.08 31.79 17.26
N TYR A 187 40.77 30.69 16.57
CA TYR A 187 40.61 30.64 15.12
C TYR A 187 39.12 30.50 14.75
N TYR A 188 38.74 30.98 13.56
CA TYR A 188 37.42 30.67 13.01
C TYR A 188 37.31 29.17 12.73
N SER A 189 36.20 28.54 13.11
CA SER A 189 35.89 27.16 12.76
C SER A 189 34.57 27.02 12.02
N TYR A 190 34.44 25.95 11.25
CA TYR A 190 33.15 25.51 10.74
C TYR A 190 32.92 24.02 11.07
N PRO A 191 31.70 23.63 11.47
CA PRO A 191 31.42 22.25 11.81
C PRO A 191 31.24 21.42 10.55
N ILE A 192 31.90 20.27 10.49
CA ILE A 192 31.54 19.17 9.59
C ILE A 192 30.77 18.12 10.38
N VAL A 193 29.60 17.76 9.89
CA VAL A 193 28.77 16.70 10.46
C VAL A 193 28.92 15.43 9.64
N THR A 194 29.36 14.35 10.25
CA THR A 194 29.38 13.01 9.66
C THR A 194 28.45 12.06 10.40
N TYR A 195 27.92 11.08 9.69
CA TYR A 195 27.06 10.03 10.26
C TYR A 195 27.81 8.71 10.18
N VAL A 196 28.20 8.18 11.33
CA VAL A 196 28.92 6.91 11.43
C VAL A 196 27.95 5.83 11.84
N GLU A 197 27.88 4.75 11.08
CA GLU A 197 27.02 3.60 11.38
C GLU A 197 27.44 2.96 12.71
N LEU A 198 26.46 2.62 13.55
CA LEU A 198 26.71 1.97 14.83
C LEU A 198 27.12 0.50 14.63
N ASP A 199 27.93 0.00 15.57
CA ASP A 199 28.27 -1.41 15.66
C ASP A 199 27.01 -2.29 15.66
N SER A 200 27.10 -3.46 15.05
CA SER A 200 25.99 -4.43 14.95
C SER A 200 25.35 -4.78 16.31
N ALA A 201 26.10 -4.68 17.41
CA ALA A 201 25.61 -4.92 18.77
C ALA A 201 24.75 -3.77 19.35
N GLN A 202 24.80 -2.58 18.75
CA GLN A 202 24.00 -1.41 19.12
C GLN A 202 22.91 -1.08 18.10
N LYS A 203 22.86 -1.81 16.98
CA LYS A 203 21.82 -1.64 15.97
C LYS A 203 20.45 -2.05 16.49
N THR A 204 19.48 -1.26 16.10
CA THR A 204 18.07 -1.40 16.41
C THR A 204 17.33 -1.78 15.14
N ASP A 205 16.49 -2.80 15.21
CA ASP A 205 15.62 -3.15 14.07
C ASP A 205 14.40 -2.24 14.07
N ILE A 206 14.09 -1.69 12.91
CA ILE A 206 12.96 -0.79 12.72
C ILE A 206 11.96 -1.45 11.79
N ALA A 207 10.71 -1.54 12.21
CA ALA A 207 9.60 -2.00 11.39
C ALA A 207 8.50 -0.96 11.37
N ILE A 208 7.91 -0.71 10.20
CA ILE A 208 6.74 0.16 10.07
C ILE A 208 5.52 -0.70 9.75
N THR A 209 4.43 -0.47 10.48
CA THR A 209 3.17 -1.19 10.41
C THR A 209 2.00 -0.22 10.61
N GLY A 210 0.82 -0.74 10.94
CA GLY A 210 -0.42 0.00 11.07
C GLY A 210 -1.34 -0.20 9.88
N THR A 211 -2.61 0.17 10.06
CA THR A 211 -3.67 -0.06 9.06
C THR A 211 -3.35 0.64 7.73
N SER A 212 -2.75 1.83 7.78
CA SER A 212 -2.26 2.58 6.63
C SER A 212 -1.26 1.80 5.77
N VAL A 213 -0.26 1.17 6.41
CA VAL A 213 0.77 0.38 5.73
C VAL A 213 0.22 -0.97 5.27
N ILE A 214 -0.66 -1.59 6.06
CA ILE A 214 -1.35 -2.82 5.67
C ILE A 214 -2.22 -2.58 4.43
N PHE A 215 -2.95 -1.47 4.38
CA PHE A 215 -3.74 -1.06 3.21
C PHE A 215 -2.86 -0.92 1.96
N LEU A 216 -1.72 -0.22 2.07
CA LEU A 216 -0.76 -0.11 0.97
C LEU A 216 -0.27 -1.47 0.47
N LYS A 217 0.13 -2.35 1.41
CA LYS A 217 0.60 -3.70 1.08
C LYS A 217 -0.51 -4.55 0.44
N GLY A 218 -1.73 -4.44 0.94
CA GLY A 218 -2.91 -5.10 0.39
C GLY A 218 -3.20 -4.66 -1.05
N ASN A 219 -3.13 -3.36 -1.33
CA ASN A 219 -3.32 -2.84 -2.68
C ASN A 219 -2.26 -3.35 -3.66
N ASP A 220 -0.97 -3.30 -3.28
CA ASP A 220 0.13 -3.82 -4.10
C ASP A 220 0.01 -5.34 -4.34
N TYR A 221 -0.40 -6.09 -3.32
CA TYR A 221 -0.62 -7.53 -3.40
C TYR A 221 -1.74 -7.88 -4.39
N LEU A 222 -2.87 -7.17 -4.33
CA LEU A 222 -4.00 -7.41 -5.23
C LEU A 222 -3.67 -7.08 -6.68
N ILE A 223 -2.96 -5.98 -6.95
CA ILE A 223 -2.55 -5.62 -8.32
C ILE A 223 -1.59 -6.67 -8.89
N ARG A 224 -0.62 -7.13 -8.11
CA ARG A 224 0.31 -8.19 -8.55
C ARG A 224 -0.42 -9.50 -8.82
N ASN A 225 -1.36 -9.88 -7.94
CA ASN A 225 -2.16 -11.09 -8.13
C ASN A 225 -3.12 -10.99 -9.32
N LEU A 226 -3.65 -9.81 -9.62
CA LEU A 226 -4.43 -9.60 -10.83
C LEU A 226 -3.59 -9.96 -12.07
N LEU A 227 -2.43 -9.33 -12.22
CA LEU A 227 -1.55 -9.58 -13.37
C LEU A 227 -1.09 -11.04 -13.44
N LEU A 228 -0.75 -11.65 -12.29
CA LEU A 228 -0.40 -13.06 -12.20
C LEU A 228 -1.57 -13.97 -12.60
N SER A 229 -2.78 -13.71 -12.10
CA SER A 229 -3.96 -14.51 -12.41
C SER A 229 -4.34 -14.42 -13.89
N LEU A 230 -4.25 -13.24 -14.50
CA LEU A 230 -4.45 -13.06 -15.94
C LEU A 230 -3.38 -13.82 -16.74
N ALA A 231 -2.11 -13.77 -16.32
CA ALA A 231 -1.03 -14.49 -17.00
C ALA A 231 -1.20 -16.02 -16.89
N ILE A 232 -1.58 -16.53 -15.71
CA ILE A 232 -1.86 -17.96 -15.51
C ILE A 232 -3.06 -18.38 -16.36
N ALA A 233 -4.15 -17.61 -16.34
CA ALA A 233 -5.34 -17.94 -17.09
C ALA A 233 -5.07 -17.89 -18.61
N PHE A 234 -4.30 -16.92 -19.09
CA PHE A 234 -3.79 -16.87 -20.47
C PHE A 234 -2.98 -18.12 -20.83
N LEU A 235 -2.07 -18.57 -19.94
CA LEU A 235 -1.28 -19.77 -20.14
C LEU A 235 -2.19 -21.01 -20.27
N ILE A 236 -3.16 -21.16 -19.36
CA ILE A 236 -4.10 -22.28 -19.36
C ILE A 236 -4.93 -22.29 -20.65
N ILE A 237 -5.49 -21.15 -21.05
CA ILE A 237 -6.27 -21.04 -22.30
C ILE A 237 -5.41 -21.35 -23.51
N SER A 238 -4.19 -20.83 -23.54
CA SER A 238 -3.24 -21.11 -24.62
C SER A 238 -2.90 -22.60 -24.72
N LEU A 239 -2.69 -23.28 -23.59
CA LEU A 239 -2.46 -24.73 -23.55
C LEU A 239 -3.69 -25.53 -24.00
N LEU A 240 -4.89 -25.13 -23.56
CA LEU A 240 -6.13 -25.75 -24.02
C LEU A 240 -6.31 -25.60 -25.53
N MET A 241 -6.09 -24.39 -26.07
CA MET A 241 -6.22 -24.12 -27.50
C MET A 241 -5.12 -24.80 -28.32
N ALA A 242 -3.89 -24.87 -27.80
CA ALA A 242 -2.82 -25.65 -28.40
C ALA A 242 -3.17 -27.15 -28.47
N SER A 243 -3.79 -27.69 -27.42
CA SER A 243 -4.24 -29.09 -27.39
C SER A 243 -5.39 -29.35 -28.36
N ILE A 244 -6.36 -28.43 -28.44
CA ILE A 244 -7.52 -28.55 -29.32
C ILE A 244 -7.11 -28.36 -30.79
N PHE A 245 -6.34 -27.34 -31.14
CA PHE A 245 -6.13 -26.97 -32.54
C PHE A 245 -4.72 -27.23 -33.07
N LYS A 246 -3.74 -27.52 -32.19
CA LYS A 246 -2.33 -27.72 -32.56
C LYS A 246 -1.74 -26.60 -33.45
N SER A 247 -2.30 -25.40 -33.36
CA SER A 247 -1.96 -24.26 -34.22
C SER A 247 -1.79 -22.99 -33.40
N TRP A 248 -0.63 -22.34 -33.54
CA TRP A 248 -0.33 -21.09 -32.84
C TRP A 248 -1.23 -19.93 -33.30
N LYS A 249 -1.69 -19.94 -34.56
CA LYS A 249 -2.65 -18.95 -35.09
C LYS A 249 -3.95 -19.00 -34.29
N MET A 250 -4.43 -20.21 -33.98
CA MET A 250 -5.67 -20.37 -33.23
C MET A 250 -5.55 -19.91 -31.77
N ILE A 251 -4.37 -20.03 -31.18
CA ILE A 251 -4.09 -19.47 -29.85
C ILE A 251 -4.30 -17.94 -29.89
N LEU A 252 -3.70 -17.23 -30.86
CA LEU A 252 -3.91 -15.79 -31.01
C LEU A 252 -5.38 -15.42 -31.26
N ILE A 253 -6.06 -16.15 -32.16
CA ILE A 253 -7.48 -15.93 -32.48
C ILE A 253 -8.36 -16.10 -31.23
N SER A 254 -8.00 -17.00 -30.31
CA SER A 254 -8.72 -17.19 -29.03
C SER A 254 -8.44 -16.09 -28.00
N ILE A 255 -7.24 -15.52 -28.00
CA ILE A 255 -6.82 -14.55 -26.98
C ILE A 255 -7.40 -13.17 -27.25
N VAL A 256 -7.34 -12.72 -28.51
CA VAL A 256 -7.64 -11.33 -28.89
C VAL A 256 -9.06 -10.90 -28.46
N PRO A 257 -10.13 -11.69 -28.70
CA PRO A 257 -11.48 -11.34 -28.28
C PRO A 257 -11.68 -11.30 -26.75
N ASN A 258 -10.78 -11.93 -25.99
CA ASN A 258 -10.83 -11.95 -24.51
C ASN A 258 -10.05 -10.81 -23.87
N ILE A 259 -9.01 -10.30 -24.54
CA ILE A 259 -8.23 -9.15 -24.06
C ILE A 259 -8.97 -7.82 -24.32
N ILE A 260 -9.63 -7.70 -25.48
CA ILE A 260 -10.30 -6.45 -25.88
C ILE A 260 -11.32 -5.92 -24.85
N PRO A 261 -12.21 -6.75 -24.26
CA PRO A 261 -13.15 -6.29 -23.24
C PRO A 261 -12.45 -5.75 -21.99
N LEU A 262 -11.36 -6.40 -21.56
CA LEU A 262 -10.56 -5.94 -20.43
C LEU A 262 -9.91 -4.59 -20.73
N LEU A 263 -9.28 -4.45 -21.89
CA LEU A 263 -8.67 -3.19 -22.31
C LEU A 263 -9.71 -2.08 -22.46
N PHE A 264 -10.90 -2.40 -22.98
CA PHE A 264 -11.99 -1.46 -23.10
C PHE A 264 -12.44 -0.94 -21.74
N THR A 265 -12.64 -1.84 -20.77
CA THR A 265 -13.00 -1.46 -19.39
C THR A 265 -11.89 -0.68 -18.70
N ALA A 266 -10.62 -1.10 -18.84
CA ALA A 266 -9.47 -0.35 -18.34
C ALA A 266 -9.39 1.06 -18.98
N GLY A 267 -9.71 1.17 -20.26
CA GLY A 267 -9.79 2.44 -20.99
C GLY A 267 -10.90 3.36 -20.46
N ILE A 268 -12.09 2.82 -20.21
CA ILE A 268 -13.20 3.54 -19.56
C ILE A 268 -12.76 4.01 -18.16
N MET A 269 -12.20 3.10 -17.35
CA MET A 269 -11.73 3.45 -16.00
C MET A 269 -10.68 4.56 -16.05
N GLY A 270 -9.69 4.47 -16.96
CA GLY A 270 -8.69 5.51 -17.15
C GLY A 270 -9.27 6.85 -17.60
N PHE A 271 -10.26 6.82 -18.50
CA PHE A 271 -10.94 8.03 -19.00
C PHE A 271 -11.76 8.74 -17.92
N PHE A 272 -12.48 7.98 -17.09
CA PHE A 272 -13.26 8.53 -15.97
C PHE A 272 -12.44 8.74 -14.68
N GLY A 273 -11.12 8.47 -14.71
CA GLY A 273 -10.25 8.64 -13.55
C GLY A 273 -10.54 7.66 -12.40
N VAL A 274 -11.10 6.50 -12.70
CA VAL A 274 -11.38 5.45 -11.72
C VAL A 274 -10.09 4.69 -11.41
N ASN A 275 -9.65 4.80 -10.17
CA ASN A 275 -8.45 4.12 -9.68
C ASN A 275 -8.69 2.59 -9.55
N PHE A 276 -7.63 1.82 -9.78
CA PHE A 276 -7.60 0.41 -9.38
C PHE A 276 -7.48 0.34 -7.86
N LYS A 277 -8.55 -0.17 -7.26
CA LYS A 277 -8.71 -0.42 -5.83
C LYS A 277 -9.01 -1.92 -5.63
N PRO A 278 -8.94 -2.42 -4.39
CA PRO A 278 -9.32 -3.80 -4.10
C PRO A 278 -10.67 -4.22 -4.70
N SER A 279 -11.67 -3.34 -4.65
CA SER A 279 -13.02 -3.57 -5.18
C SER A 279 -13.09 -3.61 -6.71
N THR A 280 -12.33 -2.75 -7.42
CA THR A 280 -12.38 -2.65 -8.89
C THR A 280 -11.44 -3.61 -9.61
N VAL A 281 -10.36 -4.03 -8.95
CA VAL A 281 -9.40 -5.03 -9.50
C VAL A 281 -10.08 -6.38 -9.75
N LEU A 282 -11.05 -6.77 -8.91
CA LEU A 282 -11.79 -8.03 -9.05
C LEU A 282 -12.60 -8.13 -10.34
N VAL A 283 -13.03 -6.99 -10.90
CA VAL A 283 -13.76 -6.93 -12.18
C VAL A 283 -13.00 -7.67 -13.27
N PHE A 284 -11.70 -7.43 -13.39
CA PHE A 284 -10.87 -8.00 -14.45
C PHE A 284 -10.72 -9.52 -14.31
N SER A 285 -10.49 -10.02 -13.09
CA SER A 285 -10.36 -11.46 -12.84
C SER A 285 -11.68 -12.21 -13.08
N VAL A 286 -12.80 -11.68 -12.56
CA VAL A 286 -14.12 -12.31 -12.73
C VAL A 286 -14.58 -12.23 -14.18
N ALA A 287 -14.50 -11.05 -14.79
CA ALA A 287 -14.94 -10.87 -16.18
C ALA A 287 -14.09 -11.68 -17.16
N PHE A 288 -12.77 -11.80 -16.94
CA PHE A 288 -11.92 -12.64 -17.77
C PHE A 288 -12.33 -14.12 -17.69
N GLY A 289 -12.52 -14.64 -16.47
CA GLY A 289 -12.92 -16.03 -16.27
C GLY A 289 -14.23 -16.39 -16.98
N ILE A 290 -15.20 -15.48 -16.94
CA ILE A 290 -16.50 -15.65 -17.62
C ILE A 290 -16.36 -15.46 -19.15
N ALA A 291 -15.66 -14.41 -19.61
CA ALA A 291 -15.55 -14.08 -21.03
C ALA A 291 -14.89 -15.19 -21.86
N VAL A 292 -13.91 -15.87 -21.28
CA VAL A 292 -13.16 -16.95 -21.92
C VAL A 292 -14.04 -18.15 -22.26
N ASP A 293 -15.06 -18.42 -21.45
CA ASP A 293 -16.03 -19.50 -21.70
C ASP A 293 -16.73 -19.32 -23.05
N PHE A 294 -17.01 -18.07 -23.44
CA PHE A 294 -17.60 -17.78 -24.74
C PHE A 294 -16.69 -18.26 -25.89
N SER A 295 -15.40 -17.90 -25.86
CA SER A 295 -14.47 -18.36 -26.89
C SER A 295 -14.31 -19.88 -26.90
N ILE A 296 -14.27 -20.53 -25.73
CA ILE A 296 -14.13 -21.99 -25.62
C ILE A 296 -15.31 -22.70 -26.27
N HIS A 297 -16.54 -22.29 -25.93
CA HIS A 297 -17.75 -22.88 -26.51
C HIS A 297 -17.80 -22.67 -28.02
N PHE A 298 -17.47 -21.46 -28.49
CA PHE A 298 -17.47 -21.15 -29.91
C PHE A 298 -16.45 -21.98 -30.68
N LEU A 299 -15.19 -21.97 -30.24
CA LEU A 299 -14.07 -22.62 -30.91
C LEU A 299 -14.22 -24.15 -30.89
N THR A 300 -14.67 -24.74 -29.78
CA THR A 300 -14.82 -26.19 -29.70
C THR A 300 -15.85 -26.71 -30.71
N LYS A 301 -16.99 -26.02 -30.82
CA LYS A 301 -18.03 -26.37 -31.80
C LYS A 301 -17.59 -26.04 -33.22
N TYR A 302 -16.84 -24.96 -33.42
CA TYR A 302 -16.20 -24.65 -34.70
C TYR A 302 -15.32 -25.80 -35.18
N LYS A 303 -14.46 -26.35 -34.33
CA LYS A 303 -13.63 -27.52 -34.69
C LYS A 303 -14.47 -28.73 -35.12
N MET A 304 -15.58 -28.98 -34.42
CA MET A 304 -16.49 -30.10 -34.77
C MET A 304 -17.14 -29.90 -36.13
N GLU A 305 -17.67 -28.70 -36.40
CA GLU A 305 -18.34 -28.39 -37.66
C GLU A 305 -17.36 -28.26 -38.83
N LEU A 306 -16.14 -27.77 -38.59
CA LEU A 306 -15.08 -27.74 -39.60
C LEU A 306 -14.73 -29.16 -40.07
N LYS A 307 -14.62 -30.11 -39.14
CA LYS A 307 -14.39 -31.52 -39.46
C LYS A 307 -15.53 -32.15 -40.27
N ALA A 308 -16.77 -31.69 -40.06
CA ALA A 308 -17.95 -32.21 -40.74
C ALA A 308 -18.20 -31.58 -42.12
N LEU A 309 -17.96 -30.27 -42.26
CA LEU A 309 -18.28 -29.50 -43.46
C LEU A 309 -17.08 -29.28 -44.38
N GLY A 310 -15.85 -29.36 -43.87
CA GLY A 310 -14.62 -29.16 -44.64
C GLY A 310 -14.39 -27.73 -45.14
N SER A 311 -15.26 -26.78 -44.79
CA SER A 311 -15.22 -25.40 -45.25
C SER A 311 -15.30 -24.44 -44.05
N VAL A 312 -14.27 -23.59 -43.91
CA VAL A 312 -14.17 -22.60 -42.82
C VAL A 312 -15.39 -21.66 -42.81
N PRO A 313 -15.80 -21.03 -43.93
CA PRO A 313 -16.99 -20.17 -43.93
C PRO A 313 -18.28 -20.89 -43.53
N ALA A 314 -18.49 -22.12 -44.03
CA ALA A 314 -19.69 -22.88 -43.71
C ALA A 314 -19.74 -23.28 -42.22
N ALA A 315 -18.59 -23.69 -41.67
CA ALA A 315 -18.46 -24.03 -40.25
C ALA A 315 -18.72 -22.80 -39.36
N VAL A 316 -18.07 -21.66 -39.64
CA VAL A 316 -18.28 -20.41 -38.89
C VAL A 316 -19.75 -19.99 -38.93
N GLN A 317 -20.40 -20.01 -40.10
CA GLN A 317 -21.79 -19.60 -40.24
C GLN A 317 -22.74 -20.51 -39.43
N LYS A 318 -22.51 -21.83 -39.45
CA LYS A 318 -23.32 -22.79 -38.71
C LYS A 318 -23.14 -22.63 -37.20
N VAL A 319 -21.90 -22.50 -36.74
CA VAL A 319 -21.53 -22.26 -35.34
C VAL A 319 -22.15 -20.97 -34.84
N GLN A 320 -22.03 -19.89 -35.62
CA GLN A 320 -22.65 -18.60 -35.30
C GLN A 320 -24.16 -18.77 -35.10
N LYS A 321 -24.84 -19.46 -36.02
CA LYS A 321 -26.30 -19.64 -35.94
C LYS A 321 -26.74 -20.47 -34.72
N GLU A 322 -25.96 -21.47 -34.33
CA GLU A 322 -26.30 -22.36 -33.21
C GLU A 322 -25.94 -21.75 -31.85
N ILE A 323 -24.77 -21.12 -31.71
CA ILE A 323 -24.21 -20.74 -30.41
C ILE A 323 -24.59 -19.32 -30.01
N SER A 324 -24.78 -18.40 -30.97
CA SER A 324 -25.01 -16.98 -30.66
C SER A 324 -26.21 -16.79 -29.73
N THR A 325 -27.28 -17.54 -29.96
CA THR A 325 -28.49 -17.47 -29.13
C THR A 325 -28.21 -17.85 -27.68
N SER A 326 -27.47 -18.93 -27.45
CA SER A 326 -27.10 -19.39 -26.09
C SER A 326 -26.21 -18.37 -25.38
N MET A 327 -25.20 -17.84 -26.08
CA MET A 327 -24.30 -16.81 -25.56
C MET A 327 -25.04 -15.53 -25.17
N ILE A 328 -25.97 -15.08 -26.02
CA ILE A 328 -26.77 -13.88 -25.76
C ILE A 328 -27.61 -14.07 -24.49
N TYR A 329 -28.27 -15.22 -24.32
CA TYR A 329 -29.04 -15.49 -23.10
C TYR A 329 -28.16 -15.44 -21.85
N THR A 330 -27.02 -16.13 -21.86
CA THR A 330 -26.07 -16.11 -20.73
C THR A 330 -25.58 -14.69 -20.44
N ALA A 331 -25.19 -13.93 -21.47
CA ALA A 331 -24.71 -12.57 -21.31
C ALA A 331 -25.80 -11.61 -20.79
N VAL A 332 -27.05 -11.74 -21.25
CA VAL A 332 -28.17 -10.93 -20.75
C VAL A 332 -28.44 -11.23 -19.27
N ILE A 333 -28.48 -12.51 -18.88
CA ILE A 333 -28.68 -12.92 -17.49
C ILE A 333 -27.55 -12.36 -16.62
N LEU A 334 -26.30 -12.49 -17.04
CA LEU A 334 -25.15 -11.97 -16.30
C LEU A 334 -25.15 -10.44 -16.25
N PHE A 335 -25.50 -9.77 -17.35
CA PHE A 335 -25.60 -8.31 -17.40
C PHE A 335 -26.58 -7.80 -16.34
N PHE A 336 -27.81 -8.34 -16.31
CA PHE A 336 -28.79 -7.96 -15.28
C PHE A 336 -28.40 -8.44 -13.88
N GLY A 337 -27.72 -9.58 -13.78
CA GLY A 337 -27.18 -10.11 -12.53
C GLY A 337 -26.10 -9.21 -11.89
N PHE A 338 -25.27 -8.54 -12.70
CA PHE A 338 -24.28 -7.59 -12.22
C PHE A 338 -24.82 -6.17 -12.09
N ILE A 339 -25.71 -5.73 -12.97
CA ILE A 339 -26.21 -4.34 -12.94
C ILE A 339 -27.02 -4.05 -11.67
N ILE A 340 -27.62 -5.07 -11.04
CA ILE A 340 -28.34 -4.91 -9.77
C ILE A 340 -27.45 -4.35 -8.65
N PHE A 341 -26.13 -4.55 -8.72
CA PHE A 341 -25.18 -4.01 -7.73
C PHE A 341 -25.01 -2.49 -7.81
N VAL A 342 -25.44 -1.85 -8.91
CA VAL A 342 -25.44 -0.39 -9.05
C VAL A 342 -26.36 0.27 -8.02
N PHE A 343 -27.36 -0.44 -7.50
CA PHE A 343 -28.25 0.04 -6.45
C PHE A 343 -27.67 -0.06 -5.03
N SER A 344 -26.40 -0.46 -4.87
CA SER A 344 -25.73 -0.50 -3.56
C SER A 344 -25.31 0.90 -3.10
N ASP A 345 -25.31 1.14 -1.79
CA ASP A 345 -24.74 2.37 -1.20
C ASP A 345 -23.20 2.34 -1.11
N PHE A 346 -22.58 1.18 -1.35
CA PHE A 346 -21.13 1.01 -1.29
C PHE A 346 -20.51 1.15 -2.69
N GLY A 347 -19.68 2.17 -2.89
CA GLY A 347 -19.09 2.53 -4.18
C GLY A 347 -18.30 1.40 -4.83
N GLY A 348 -17.64 0.55 -4.03
CA GLY A 348 -16.94 -0.63 -4.54
C GLY A 348 -17.87 -1.65 -5.19
N THR A 349 -19.07 -1.85 -4.62
CA THR A 349 -20.10 -2.76 -5.16
C THR A 349 -20.72 -2.20 -6.42
N ILE A 350 -21.02 -0.89 -6.44
CA ILE A 350 -21.52 -0.18 -7.63
C ILE A 350 -20.52 -0.34 -8.79
N ALA A 351 -19.24 -0.05 -8.53
CA ALA A 351 -18.19 -0.15 -9.54
C ALA A 351 -18.03 -1.59 -10.04
N LEU A 352 -18.02 -2.58 -9.14
CA LEU A 352 -17.97 -4.00 -9.52
C LEU A 352 -19.13 -4.37 -10.45
N GLY A 353 -20.36 -3.99 -10.10
CA GLY A 353 -21.55 -4.25 -10.91
C GLY A 353 -21.48 -3.62 -12.30
N LEU A 354 -21.25 -2.30 -12.33
CA LEU A 354 -21.23 -1.52 -13.56
C LEU A 354 -20.13 -2.00 -14.52
N PHE A 355 -18.89 -2.08 -14.04
CA PHE A 355 -17.76 -2.42 -14.90
C PHE A 355 -17.79 -3.89 -15.32
N THR A 356 -18.24 -4.82 -14.47
CA THR A 356 -18.37 -6.22 -14.87
C THR A 356 -19.46 -6.39 -15.93
N ALA A 357 -20.63 -5.76 -15.75
CA ALA A 357 -21.70 -5.79 -16.74
C ALA A 357 -21.25 -5.26 -18.11
N ILE A 358 -20.58 -4.10 -18.13
CA ILE A 358 -20.01 -3.52 -19.36
C ILE A 358 -18.96 -4.46 -19.98
N THR A 359 -18.05 -5.00 -19.17
CA THR A 359 -16.98 -5.89 -19.66
C THR A 359 -17.58 -7.13 -20.31
N LEU A 360 -18.55 -7.78 -19.68
CA LEU A 360 -19.19 -8.98 -20.22
C LEU A 360 -20.02 -8.69 -21.48
N PHE A 361 -20.67 -7.53 -21.54
CA PHE A 361 -21.36 -7.10 -22.74
C PHE A 361 -20.39 -6.90 -23.91
N VAL A 362 -19.25 -6.24 -23.67
CA VAL A 362 -18.20 -6.08 -24.68
C VAL A 362 -17.54 -7.41 -25.03
N ALA A 363 -17.43 -8.34 -24.08
CA ALA A 363 -16.94 -9.70 -24.32
C ALA A 363 -17.88 -10.49 -25.23
N LEU A 364 -19.20 -10.38 -25.03
CA LEU A 364 -20.19 -10.95 -25.94
C LEU A 364 -20.01 -10.39 -27.35
N LEU A 365 -19.97 -9.07 -27.51
CA LEU A 365 -19.81 -8.44 -28.83
C LEU A 365 -18.47 -8.85 -29.48
N SER A 366 -17.39 -8.90 -28.71
CA SER A 366 -16.08 -9.32 -29.20
C SER A 366 -16.10 -10.77 -29.67
N ASN A 367 -16.75 -11.68 -28.94
CA ASN A 367 -16.87 -13.08 -29.33
C ASN A 367 -17.87 -13.34 -30.46
N LEU A 368 -18.92 -12.53 -30.61
CA LEU A 368 -19.91 -12.70 -31.67
C LEU A 368 -19.51 -12.03 -32.99
N LEU A 369 -18.67 -10.98 -32.96
CA LEU A 369 -18.31 -10.21 -34.14
C LEU A 369 -16.85 -10.47 -34.53
N LEU A 370 -15.92 -10.27 -33.59
CA LEU A 370 -14.50 -10.29 -33.89
C LEU A 370 -13.97 -11.72 -34.05
N LEU A 371 -14.37 -12.65 -33.18
CA LEU A 371 -13.90 -14.04 -33.26
C LEU A 371 -14.23 -14.71 -34.61
N PRO A 372 -15.48 -14.65 -35.14
CA PRO A 372 -15.79 -15.14 -36.48
C PRO A 372 -14.98 -14.46 -37.59
N ALA A 373 -14.82 -13.13 -37.51
CA ALA A 373 -14.05 -12.38 -38.49
C ALA A 373 -12.57 -12.79 -38.52
N LEU A 374 -11.98 -13.03 -37.34
CA LEU A 374 -10.62 -13.53 -37.21
C LEU A 374 -10.47 -14.94 -37.79
N LEU A 375 -11.43 -15.84 -37.52
CA LEU A 375 -11.43 -17.18 -38.11
C LEU A 375 -11.49 -17.11 -39.64
N LEU A 376 -12.42 -16.33 -40.21
CA LEU A 376 -12.56 -16.19 -41.66
C LEU A 376 -11.33 -15.56 -42.33
N SER A 377 -10.61 -14.68 -41.62
CA SER A 377 -9.44 -13.98 -42.17
C SER A 377 -8.14 -14.77 -42.06
N PHE A 378 -7.96 -15.57 -41.00
CA PHE A 378 -6.68 -16.20 -40.67
C PHE A 378 -6.68 -17.72 -40.82
N ASP A 379 -7.85 -18.35 -40.86
CA ASP A 379 -8.00 -19.78 -41.11
C ASP A 379 -8.27 -20.01 -42.60
N SER A 380 -7.19 -20.16 -43.37
CA SER A 380 -7.24 -20.51 -44.79
C SER A 380 -7.23 -22.03 -44.95
N GLU A 381 -8.03 -22.56 -45.88
CA GLU A 381 -8.26 -24.01 -46.18
C GLU A 381 -7.00 -24.92 -46.27
N LYS A 382 -5.79 -24.36 -46.28
CA LYS A 382 -4.51 -25.06 -46.43
C LYS A 382 -3.81 -25.47 -45.12
N ASP A 383 -4.32 -25.09 -43.95
CA ASP A 383 -3.70 -25.43 -42.65
C ASP A 383 -4.31 -26.70 -41.97
N VAL A 384 -5.03 -27.54 -42.73
CA VAL A 384 -5.65 -28.80 -42.25
C VAL A 384 -4.71 -30.00 -42.36
#